data_AF-A0A178DJH5-F1
#
_entry.id   AF-A0A178DJH5-F1
#
_cell.length_a   1.000
_cell.length_b   1.000
_cell.length_c   1.000
_cell.angle_alpha   90.00
_cell.angle_beta   90.00
_cell.angle_gamma   90.00
#
_symmetry.space_group_name_H-M   'P 1'
#
loop_
_entity.id
_entity.type
_entity.pdbx_description
1 polymer ?
#
loop_
_entity_poly.entity_id
_entity_poly.type
_entity_poly.pdbx_seq_one_letter_code
_entity_poly.pdbx_strand_id
1 'polypeptide(L)'
;MSLPTAQSLEFLMQGFDQTQQLPSMDQLSHGSTTSPPHNGQEFGTGNTPSDGANYGFELWNTESFWEDYLRPVPDTPIHLEISSNDPQLDPNILKSREDEAERIAYLFHQQTCHTLSIQEESDQNPWSMLIWPLAKEYPALWHGIAALTCFCMAKQQPQLRVDGGRHVQRSAQLLSENIDKGDIPLDAALAATLVLGFAETWDYENSLTGINHIRAAGNILSQVLSAQSSMVVRSEEQASIEFLYNTWTYMDVLARFTSSEIFPTYSTNTPIPHWNELGWNTSNLDPLMGYSTSFFPTMRRVADLINKVRATPRNSPAIISQALELKRAIENWTPPVDLEALDDPSPNMTDAIQTAEAYRWSTLCLLYQAVPELPNLTSYGELAQKILIYLATIPLNSTTIIVHILPLMVAGCDAVEDEDRDFVRERWRAMSRRMVTGVVDRCLKITEEVWKRREEYLWARGLSVSGNGLKVNTAALQDTSTLSNDIANFINFGTSPGGMTTSSGGTPANPRNIHRANGFPISAAFKKGVDTLTRSGCREYTVRGRLHWLGVMKDWNCQVMLG
;
A
#
# COMPACT_ATOMS: atom_id res chain seq x y z
N MET A 1 6.80 -8.38 -24.40
CA MET A 1 7.12 -7.09 -25.03
C MET A 1 7.31 -6.10 -23.91
N SER A 2 8.51 -5.56 -23.77
CA SER A 2 8.84 -4.54 -22.78
C SER A 2 8.11 -3.26 -23.17
N LEU A 3 7.17 -2.79 -22.34
CA LEU A 3 6.59 -1.46 -22.50
C LEU A 3 7.71 -0.42 -22.33
N PRO A 4 7.77 0.63 -23.16
CA PRO A 4 8.79 1.66 -23.03
C PRO A 4 8.50 2.55 -21.81
N THR A 5 9.17 2.29 -20.69
CA THR A 5 9.30 3.25 -19.58
C THR A 5 10.76 3.71 -19.51
N ALA A 6 11.02 4.98 -19.83
CA ALA A 6 12.16 5.75 -19.31
C ALA A 6 12.24 7.19 -19.87
N GLN A 7 11.85 7.46 -21.12
CA GLN A 7 12.18 8.76 -21.75
C GLN A 7 11.20 9.90 -21.45
N SER A 8 9.92 9.65 -21.17
CA SER A 8 8.94 10.72 -20.89
C SER A 8 9.02 11.30 -19.47
N LEU A 9 9.61 10.56 -18.52
CA LEU A 9 9.71 10.96 -17.11
C LEU A 9 10.93 11.85 -16.82
N GLU A 10 12.03 11.73 -17.59
CA GLU A 10 13.21 12.59 -17.43
C GLU A 10 12.91 14.06 -17.75
N PHE A 11 11.96 14.33 -18.66
CA PHE A 11 11.54 15.68 -19.03
C PHE A 11 10.80 16.42 -17.90
N LEU A 12 9.94 15.72 -17.14
CA LEU A 12 9.25 16.30 -15.96
C LEU A 12 10.23 16.79 -14.87
N MET A 13 11.48 16.31 -14.89
CA MET A 13 12.48 16.63 -13.85
C MET A 13 13.41 17.80 -14.20
N GLN A 14 13.44 18.29 -15.45
CA GLN A 14 14.51 19.21 -15.91
C GLN A 14 14.14 20.71 -16.01
N GLY A 15 12.86 21.10 -15.85
CA GLY A 15 12.39 22.43 -16.27
C GLY A 15 12.41 23.60 -15.25
N PHE A 16 12.69 23.42 -13.96
CA PHE A 16 12.08 24.31 -12.94
C PHE A 16 13.03 25.10 -12.01
N ASP A 17 14.20 25.54 -12.51
CA ASP A 17 15.22 26.21 -11.67
C ASP A 17 15.39 27.74 -11.89
N GLN A 18 14.33 28.47 -12.28
CA GLN A 18 14.40 29.93 -12.40
C GLN A 18 13.21 30.64 -11.76
N THR A 19 13.44 31.22 -10.58
CA THR A 19 12.52 32.15 -9.87
C THR A 19 12.88 33.60 -10.19
N GLN A 20 11.90 34.42 -10.56
CA GLN A 20 11.99 35.89 -10.49
C GLN A 20 11.02 36.41 -9.42
N GLN A 21 11.57 37.18 -8.48
CA GLN A 21 10.89 37.86 -7.37
C GLN A 21 10.21 39.15 -7.81
N LEU A 22 9.09 39.54 -7.17
CA LEU A 22 8.72 40.90 -6.65
C LEU A 22 7.18 40.96 -6.35
N PRO A 23 6.64 41.98 -5.64
CA PRO A 23 6.58 42.09 -4.18
C PRO A 23 5.15 42.27 -3.60
N SER A 24 5.09 42.26 -2.27
CA SER A 24 3.97 42.46 -1.34
C SER A 24 3.10 43.72 -1.54
N MET A 25 1.80 43.59 -1.29
CA MET A 25 0.97 44.71 -0.85
C MET A 25 -0.14 44.29 0.13
N ASP A 26 -0.33 45.16 1.10
CA ASP A 26 -1.09 45.13 2.35
C ASP A 26 -2.62 45.26 2.22
N GLN A 27 -3.30 44.70 3.25
CA GLN A 27 -4.40 45.28 4.03
C GLN A 27 -5.89 45.25 3.58
N LEU A 28 -6.72 45.04 4.62
CA LEU A 28 -8.16 45.32 4.84
C LEU A 28 -9.11 44.13 4.57
N SER A 29 -9.65 43.41 5.57
CA SER A 29 -10.49 43.76 6.75
C SER A 29 -12.00 43.84 6.48
N HIS A 30 -12.72 43.02 7.25
CA HIS A 30 -14.12 43.16 7.74
C HIS A 30 -15.31 42.86 6.81
N GLY A 31 -16.19 41.97 7.29
CA GLY A 31 -17.53 41.79 6.71
C GLY A 31 -18.33 40.60 7.27
N SER A 32 -18.82 40.76 8.49
CA SER A 32 -19.67 39.87 9.30
C SER A 32 -20.97 39.31 8.65
N THR A 33 -21.19 38.00 8.88
CA THR A 33 -22.42 37.27 9.28
C THR A 33 -23.80 37.87 9.01
N THR A 34 -24.71 37.07 8.42
CA THR A 34 -26.10 36.88 8.90
C THR A 34 -26.75 35.64 8.24
N SER A 35 -27.18 34.68 9.07
CA SER A 35 -28.19 33.65 8.75
C SER A 35 -29.57 34.18 9.15
N PRO A 36 -30.69 33.74 8.54
CA PRO A 36 -31.54 32.68 9.13
C PRO A 36 -32.43 31.95 8.06
N PRO A 37 -33.50 31.21 8.41
CA PRO A 37 -33.63 30.04 9.28
C PRO A 37 -34.33 28.83 8.59
N HIS A 38 -34.36 27.72 9.33
CA HIS A 38 -35.11 26.48 9.15
C HIS A 38 -36.53 26.56 8.58
N ASN A 39 -36.88 25.58 7.74
CA ASN A 39 -38.20 24.96 7.68
C ASN A 39 -38.07 23.45 7.45
N GLY A 40 -38.79 22.66 8.24
CA GLY A 40 -38.85 21.20 8.14
C GLY A 40 -40.02 20.72 7.28
N GLN A 41 -39.90 19.49 6.78
CA GLN A 41 -40.98 18.61 6.32
C GLN A 41 -40.39 17.19 6.19
N GLU A 42 -40.72 16.29 7.11
CA GLU A 42 -41.76 15.24 6.99
C GLU A 42 -41.31 14.02 6.16
N PHE A 43 -41.15 12.91 6.88
CA PHE A 43 -40.75 11.60 6.42
C PHE A 43 -41.84 10.92 5.59
N GLY A 44 -41.48 10.49 4.37
CA GLY A 44 -42.26 9.59 3.53
C GLY A 44 -41.47 8.32 3.23
N THR A 45 -41.92 7.21 3.80
CA THR A 45 -41.42 5.86 3.51
C THR A 45 -41.86 5.40 2.12
N GLY A 46 -40.93 4.97 1.27
CA GLY A 46 -41.25 4.35 -0.02
C GLY A 46 -40.05 3.64 -0.64
N ASN A 47 -40.00 2.32 -0.51
CA ASN A 47 -39.10 1.44 -1.27
C ASN A 47 -39.28 1.70 -2.79
N THR A 48 -38.19 2.06 -3.46
CA THR A 48 -38.10 2.04 -4.93
C THR A 48 -36.88 1.22 -5.36
N PRO A 49 -36.97 0.45 -6.47
CA PRO A 49 -35.86 -0.37 -6.95
C PRO A 49 -34.79 0.53 -7.58
N SER A 50 -33.53 0.12 -7.45
CA SER A 50 -32.36 0.78 -8.06
C SER A 50 -32.56 1.02 -9.56
N ASP A 51 -32.75 2.27 -9.94
CA ASP A 51 -32.76 2.72 -11.33
C ASP A 51 -31.39 2.47 -11.96
N GLY A 52 -31.37 1.76 -13.09
CA GLY A 52 -30.17 1.63 -13.91
C GLY A 52 -29.81 3.00 -14.48
N ALA A 53 -28.71 3.59 -14.00
CA ALA A 53 -28.20 4.84 -14.54
C ALA A 53 -27.90 4.68 -16.04
N ASN A 54 -28.52 5.54 -16.85
CA ASN A 54 -28.29 5.63 -18.29
C ASN A 54 -26.95 6.35 -18.51
N TYR A 55 -25.89 5.60 -18.82
CA TYR A 55 -24.53 6.14 -19.00
C TYR A 55 -24.23 6.58 -20.46
N GLY A 56 -25.25 6.61 -21.33
CA GLY A 56 -25.10 6.94 -22.75
C GLY A 56 -25.07 8.45 -23.05
N PHE A 57 -24.17 8.83 -23.98
CA PHE A 57 -24.02 10.05 -24.82
C PHE A 57 -24.21 11.46 -24.21
N GLU A 58 -25.13 11.69 -23.26
CA GLU A 58 -25.51 13.02 -22.76
C GLU A 58 -24.51 13.65 -21.77
N LEU A 59 -23.42 12.94 -21.43
CA LEU A 59 -22.50 13.33 -20.35
C LEU A 59 -21.11 13.80 -20.81
N TRP A 60 -20.84 13.85 -22.11
CA TRP A 60 -19.52 14.21 -22.66
C TRP A 60 -19.57 15.61 -23.28
N ASN A 61 -18.58 16.45 -22.97
CA ASN A 61 -18.45 17.74 -23.65
C ASN A 61 -17.97 17.48 -25.09
N THR A 62 -18.90 17.55 -26.05
CA THR A 62 -18.83 16.78 -27.30
C THR A 62 -17.87 17.31 -28.37
N GLU A 63 -17.40 18.55 -28.31
CA GLU A 63 -16.65 19.13 -29.43
C GLU A 63 -15.12 18.99 -29.31
N SER A 64 -14.52 19.05 -28.12
CA SER A 64 -13.05 18.93 -27.96
C SER A 64 -12.57 17.57 -27.43
N PHE A 65 -13.35 16.95 -26.53
CA PHE A 65 -13.00 15.67 -25.92
C PHE A 65 -12.88 14.56 -26.96
N TRP A 66 -13.83 14.49 -27.89
CA TRP A 66 -13.83 13.48 -28.95
C TRP A 66 -12.73 13.74 -29.98
N GLU A 67 -12.36 14.97 -30.32
CA GLU A 67 -11.25 15.22 -31.26
C GLU A 67 -9.91 14.67 -30.73
N ASP A 68 -9.61 14.84 -29.44
CA ASP A 68 -8.37 14.35 -28.83
C ASP A 68 -8.40 12.86 -28.45
N TYR A 69 -9.57 12.36 -28.05
CA TYR A 69 -9.83 10.93 -27.82
C TYR A 69 -9.81 10.12 -29.13
N LEU A 70 -10.26 10.72 -30.25
CA LEU A 70 -10.34 10.08 -31.55
C LEU A 70 -9.06 10.20 -32.40
N ARG A 71 -7.99 10.84 -31.93
CA ARG A 71 -6.73 10.85 -32.69
C ARG A 71 -6.20 9.42 -32.90
N PRO A 72 -5.66 9.09 -34.08
CA PRO A 72 -5.03 7.79 -34.34
C PRO A 72 -3.81 7.55 -33.43
N VAL A 73 -3.61 6.31 -32.99
CA VAL A 73 -2.43 5.88 -32.21
C VAL A 73 -1.30 5.51 -33.18
N PRO A 74 -0.03 5.91 -32.93
CA PRO A 74 1.08 5.61 -33.83
C PRO A 74 1.42 4.12 -34.01
N ASP A 75 0.98 3.22 -33.12
CA ASP A 75 1.38 1.80 -33.12
C ASP A 75 0.22 0.80 -33.26
N THR A 76 -0.85 1.17 -33.98
CA THR A 76 -1.68 0.10 -34.59
C THR A 76 -0.83 -0.61 -35.64
N PRO A 77 -0.77 -1.96 -35.69
CA PRO A 77 -0.18 -2.67 -36.83
C PRO A 77 -1.09 -2.43 -38.04
N ILE A 78 -0.87 -1.30 -38.69
CA ILE A 78 -1.54 -0.90 -39.91
C ILE A 78 -0.84 -1.63 -41.05
N HIS A 79 -1.32 -2.82 -41.37
CA HIS A 79 -1.35 -3.22 -42.76
C HIS A 79 -2.48 -2.39 -43.40
N LEU A 80 -2.18 -1.14 -43.82
CA LEU A 80 -2.97 -0.26 -44.71
C LEU A 80 -2.42 1.17 -44.61
N GLU A 81 -1.38 1.49 -45.40
CA GLU A 81 -0.88 2.86 -45.58
C GLU A 81 -2.03 3.90 -45.65
N ILE A 82 -2.24 4.68 -44.60
CA ILE A 82 -3.14 5.83 -44.63
C ILE A 82 -2.30 7.03 -45.05
N SER A 83 -2.43 7.38 -46.33
CA SER A 83 -1.97 8.65 -46.87
C SER A 83 -2.71 9.80 -46.16
N SER A 84 -1.96 10.84 -45.80
CA SER A 84 -2.35 11.97 -44.94
C SER A 84 -3.34 12.97 -45.57
N ASN A 85 -4.37 12.51 -46.30
CA ASN A 85 -5.25 13.37 -47.09
C ASN A 85 -6.76 13.03 -47.10
N ASP A 86 -7.28 12.24 -46.14
CA ASP A 86 -8.73 11.95 -46.10
C ASP A 86 -9.38 12.34 -44.75
N PRO A 87 -10.33 13.30 -44.71
CA PRO A 87 -10.87 13.87 -43.46
C PRO A 87 -12.10 13.14 -42.90
N GLN A 88 -12.45 11.93 -43.35
CA GLN A 88 -13.54 11.15 -42.76
C GLN A 88 -13.02 9.91 -42.02
N LEU A 89 -13.00 9.98 -40.69
CA LEU A 89 -12.83 8.82 -39.83
C LEU A 89 -13.91 7.77 -40.19
N ASP A 90 -13.51 6.52 -40.44
CA ASP A 90 -14.44 5.41 -40.73
C ASP A 90 -15.52 5.32 -39.63
N PRO A 91 -16.83 5.40 -39.97
CA PRO A 91 -17.92 5.31 -39.01
C PRO A 91 -17.87 4.07 -38.11
N ASN A 92 -17.29 2.96 -38.59
CA ASN A 92 -17.13 1.76 -37.79
C ASN A 92 -16.08 1.91 -36.68
N ILE A 93 -15.03 2.70 -36.92
CA ILE A 93 -13.98 2.99 -35.94
C ILE A 93 -14.55 3.89 -34.84
N LEU A 94 -15.36 4.88 -35.20
CA LEU A 94 -16.03 5.77 -34.24
C LEU A 94 -16.95 4.97 -33.32
N LYS A 95 -17.83 4.15 -33.90
CA LYS A 95 -18.75 3.30 -33.14
C LYS A 95 -18.01 2.32 -32.21
N SER A 96 -16.94 1.68 -32.70
CA SER A 96 -16.14 0.78 -31.87
C SER A 96 -15.49 1.48 -30.67
N ARG A 97 -15.15 2.76 -30.78
CA ARG A 97 -14.56 3.55 -29.68
C ARG A 97 -15.59 4.04 -28.69
N GLU A 98 -16.81 4.33 -29.15
CA GLU A 98 -17.96 4.63 -28.29
C GLU A 98 -18.35 3.39 -27.48
N ASP A 99 -18.46 2.22 -28.12
CA ASP A 99 -18.75 0.94 -27.46
C ASP A 99 -17.67 0.61 -26.40
N GLU A 100 -16.40 0.90 -26.71
CA GLU A 100 -15.30 0.74 -25.75
C GLU A 100 -15.44 1.69 -24.55
N ALA A 101 -15.73 2.97 -24.79
CA ALA A 101 -15.87 3.96 -23.73
C ALA A 101 -17.06 3.66 -22.80
N GLU A 102 -18.21 3.26 -23.36
CA GLU A 102 -19.39 2.86 -22.59
C GLU A 102 -19.07 1.63 -21.72
N ARG A 103 -18.40 0.63 -22.30
CA ARG A 103 -17.96 -0.56 -21.56
C ARG A 103 -17.00 -0.23 -20.42
N ILE A 104 -16.02 0.64 -20.65
CA ILE A 104 -15.07 1.09 -19.62
C ILE A 104 -15.82 1.84 -18.51
N ALA A 105 -16.72 2.75 -18.86
CA ALA A 105 -17.53 3.49 -17.90
C ALA A 105 -18.37 2.56 -17.02
N TYR A 106 -19.04 1.60 -17.63
CA TYR A 106 -19.82 0.59 -16.92
C TYR A 106 -18.96 -0.21 -15.94
N LEU A 107 -17.82 -0.74 -16.39
CA LEU A 107 -16.91 -1.53 -15.55
C LEU A 107 -16.24 -0.69 -14.44
N PHE A 108 -15.98 0.58 -14.71
CA PHE A 108 -15.41 1.50 -13.73
C PHE A 108 -16.38 1.69 -12.57
N HIS A 109 -17.62 2.10 -12.86
CA HIS A 109 -18.64 2.37 -11.86
C HIS A 109 -19.13 1.13 -11.14
N GLN A 110 -19.24 0.00 -11.84
CA GLN A 110 -19.75 -1.22 -11.22
C GLN A 110 -18.72 -1.89 -10.31
N GLN A 111 -17.43 -1.79 -10.62
CA GLN A 111 -16.42 -2.63 -9.97
C GLN A 111 -15.13 -1.91 -9.60
N THR A 112 -14.56 -1.13 -10.50
CA THR A 112 -13.20 -0.58 -10.31
C THR A 112 -13.16 0.47 -9.20
N CYS A 113 -14.10 1.41 -9.17
CA CYS A 113 -14.13 2.46 -8.15
C CYS A 113 -14.34 1.90 -6.72
N HIS A 114 -15.07 0.80 -6.59
CA HIS A 114 -15.29 0.09 -5.32
C HIS A 114 -14.06 -0.71 -4.84
N THR A 115 -13.06 -0.89 -5.70
CA THR A 115 -11.75 -1.47 -5.34
C THR A 115 -10.76 -0.41 -4.86
N LEU A 116 -11.12 0.87 -4.95
CA LEU A 116 -10.27 2.03 -4.64
C LEU A 116 -10.81 2.88 -3.48
N SER A 117 -11.89 2.46 -2.83
CA SER A 117 -12.51 3.19 -1.72
C SER A 117 -13.21 2.24 -0.76
N ILE A 118 -13.02 2.47 0.55
CA ILE A 118 -13.74 1.78 1.63
C ILE A 118 -15.13 2.37 1.88
N GLN A 119 -15.49 3.46 1.20
CA GLN A 119 -16.83 4.03 1.29
C GLN A 119 -17.81 3.19 0.48
N GLU A 120 -18.89 2.78 1.12
CA GLU A 120 -19.86 1.82 0.56
C GLU A 120 -20.81 2.48 -0.44
N GLU A 121 -21.25 3.70 -0.16
CA GLU A 121 -22.21 4.40 -0.99
C GLU A 121 -21.54 5.10 -2.18
N SER A 122 -22.11 4.95 -3.37
CA SER A 122 -21.53 5.47 -4.61
C SER A 122 -21.48 7.00 -4.67
N ASP A 123 -22.36 7.68 -3.94
CA ASP A 123 -22.42 9.14 -3.77
C ASP A 123 -21.42 9.68 -2.75
N GLN A 124 -20.78 8.79 -1.97
CA GLN A 124 -19.67 9.14 -1.11
C GLN A 124 -18.32 8.87 -1.81
N ASN A 125 -18.25 7.85 -2.67
CA ASN A 125 -17.00 7.45 -3.32
C ASN A 125 -16.35 8.58 -4.15
N PRO A 126 -15.17 9.10 -3.76
CA PRO A 126 -14.52 10.23 -4.42
C PRO A 126 -14.03 9.92 -5.84
N TRP A 127 -13.77 8.65 -6.16
CA TRP A 127 -13.43 8.25 -7.53
C TRP A 127 -14.61 8.45 -8.48
N SER A 128 -15.83 8.24 -7.98
CA SER A 128 -17.08 8.47 -8.71
C SER A 128 -17.48 9.94 -8.70
N MET A 129 -17.33 10.62 -7.56
CA MET A 129 -17.87 11.97 -7.35
C MET A 129 -16.92 13.10 -7.76
N LEU A 130 -15.60 12.91 -7.63
CA LEU A 130 -14.60 13.95 -7.88
C LEU A 130 -13.76 13.64 -9.12
N ILE A 131 -13.25 12.42 -9.23
CA ILE A 131 -12.30 12.05 -10.29
C ILE A 131 -13.00 11.73 -11.62
N TRP A 132 -14.11 11.00 -11.58
CA TRP A 132 -14.83 10.63 -12.80
C TRP A 132 -15.37 11.83 -13.59
N PRO A 133 -15.99 12.87 -12.97
CA PRO A 133 -16.37 14.08 -13.70
C PRO A 133 -15.18 14.74 -14.36
N LEU A 134 -14.05 14.84 -13.65
CA LEU A 134 -12.80 15.40 -14.18
C LEU A 134 -12.29 14.61 -15.40
N ALA A 135 -12.42 13.28 -15.38
CA ALA A 135 -12.00 12.44 -16.49
C ALA A 135 -12.77 12.69 -17.79
N LYS A 136 -14.00 13.20 -17.71
CA LYS A 136 -14.81 13.56 -18.89
C LYS A 136 -14.31 14.82 -19.59
N GLU A 137 -13.51 15.62 -18.90
CA GLU A 137 -12.96 16.87 -19.42
C GLU A 137 -11.52 16.68 -19.91
N TYR A 138 -10.74 15.79 -19.25
CA TYR A 138 -9.31 15.63 -19.51
C TYR A 138 -8.97 14.25 -20.09
N PRO A 139 -8.66 14.13 -21.40
CA PRO A 139 -8.36 12.85 -22.05
C PRO A 139 -7.21 12.05 -21.43
N ALA A 140 -6.22 12.73 -20.86
CA ALA A 140 -5.11 12.08 -20.16
C ALA A 140 -5.60 11.28 -18.93
N LEU A 141 -6.50 11.87 -18.14
CA LEU A 141 -7.11 11.24 -16.97
C LEU A 141 -8.07 10.13 -17.40
N TRP A 142 -8.88 10.36 -18.44
CA TRP A 142 -9.75 9.33 -19.02
C TRP A 142 -8.96 8.06 -19.38
N HIS A 143 -7.89 8.21 -20.15
CA HIS A 143 -7.05 7.07 -20.52
C HIS A 143 -6.37 6.43 -19.32
N GLY A 144 -6.04 7.19 -18.28
CA GLY A 144 -5.62 6.62 -16.99
C GLY A 144 -6.69 5.70 -16.41
N ILE A 145 -7.93 6.18 -16.28
CA ILE A 145 -9.05 5.41 -15.71
C ILE A 145 -9.36 4.18 -16.56
N ALA A 146 -9.29 4.32 -17.88
CA ALA A 146 -9.44 3.23 -18.82
C ALA A 146 -8.38 2.15 -18.59
N ALA A 147 -7.10 2.53 -18.46
CA ALA A 147 -6.02 1.59 -18.16
C ALA A 147 -6.24 0.86 -16.83
N LEU A 148 -6.58 1.61 -15.78
CA LEU A 148 -6.86 1.09 -14.45
C LEU A 148 -8.00 0.06 -14.46
N THR A 149 -9.10 0.40 -15.14
CA THR A 149 -10.28 -0.46 -15.30
C THR A 149 -9.94 -1.74 -16.08
N CYS A 150 -9.17 -1.61 -17.17
CA CYS A 150 -8.73 -2.73 -17.98
C CYS A 150 -7.85 -3.71 -17.17
N PHE A 151 -6.88 -3.21 -16.41
CA PHE A 151 -6.02 -4.07 -15.58
C PHE A 151 -6.76 -4.70 -14.40
N CYS A 152 -7.70 -3.99 -13.77
CA CYS A 152 -8.58 -4.54 -12.74
C CYS A 152 -9.33 -5.80 -13.24
N MET A 153 -9.81 -5.74 -14.48
CA MET A 153 -10.60 -6.80 -15.10
C MET A 153 -9.77 -7.86 -15.83
N ALA A 154 -8.48 -7.63 -16.05
CA ALA A 154 -7.62 -8.47 -16.89
C ALA A 154 -7.52 -9.93 -16.41
N LYS A 155 -7.71 -10.20 -15.11
CA LYS A 155 -7.76 -11.59 -14.60
C LYS A 155 -9.00 -12.34 -15.08
N GLN A 156 -10.16 -11.68 -15.14
CA GLN A 156 -11.42 -12.27 -15.61
C GLN A 156 -11.55 -12.21 -17.14
N GLN A 157 -11.01 -11.15 -17.74
CA GLN A 157 -11.06 -10.88 -19.18
C GLN A 157 -9.64 -10.61 -19.69
N PRO A 158 -8.84 -11.66 -19.97
CA PRO A 158 -7.43 -11.52 -20.36
C PRO A 158 -7.18 -10.60 -21.56
N GLN A 159 -8.15 -10.47 -22.47
CA GLN A 159 -8.09 -9.56 -23.62
C GLN A 159 -7.92 -8.09 -23.22
N LEU A 160 -8.47 -7.67 -22.07
CA LEU A 160 -8.41 -6.28 -21.60
C LEU A 160 -6.99 -5.84 -21.22
N ARG A 161 -6.09 -6.78 -20.98
CA ARG A 161 -4.69 -6.47 -20.62
C ARG A 161 -4.00 -5.65 -21.71
N VAL A 162 -4.25 -5.98 -22.99
CA VAL A 162 -3.66 -5.27 -24.13
C VAL A 162 -4.24 -3.86 -24.24
N ASP A 163 -5.56 -3.73 -24.07
CA ASP A 163 -6.25 -2.43 -24.04
C ASP A 163 -5.72 -1.54 -22.92
N GLY A 164 -5.47 -2.12 -21.73
CA GLY A 164 -4.87 -1.44 -20.59
C GLY A 164 -3.49 -0.85 -20.91
N GLY A 165 -2.61 -1.65 -21.52
CA GLY A 165 -1.27 -1.18 -21.95
C GLY A 165 -1.34 -0.04 -22.97
N ARG A 166 -2.26 -0.11 -23.93
CA ARG A 166 -2.50 0.96 -24.91
C ARG A 166 -2.96 2.25 -24.22
N HIS A 167 -3.85 2.16 -23.25
CA HIS A 167 -4.33 3.30 -22.49
C HIS A 167 -3.27 3.93 -21.58
N VAL A 168 -2.38 3.13 -20.97
CA VAL A 168 -1.20 3.65 -20.24
C VAL A 168 -0.34 4.50 -21.18
N GLN A 169 0.04 3.95 -22.34
CA GLN A 169 0.88 4.66 -23.31
C GLN A 169 0.23 5.98 -23.75
N ARG A 170 -1.08 5.96 -24.01
CA ARG A 170 -1.82 7.15 -24.45
C ARG A 170 -1.95 8.21 -23.36
N SER A 171 -2.26 7.81 -22.13
CA SER A 171 -2.34 8.73 -20.98
C SER A 171 -0.99 9.40 -20.72
N ALA A 172 0.10 8.62 -20.72
CA ALA A 172 1.45 9.14 -20.53
C ALA A 172 1.87 10.12 -21.65
N GLN A 173 1.53 9.82 -22.91
CA GLN A 173 1.76 10.71 -24.04
C GLN A 173 1.03 12.05 -23.85
N LEU A 174 -0.27 12.02 -23.55
CA LEU A 174 -1.08 13.23 -23.36
C LEU A 174 -0.61 14.06 -22.16
N LEU A 175 -0.16 13.43 -21.08
CA LEU A 175 0.46 14.14 -19.95
C LEU A 175 1.72 14.88 -20.40
N SER A 176 2.61 14.23 -21.15
CA SER A 176 3.83 14.89 -21.63
C SER A 176 3.54 16.04 -22.60
N GLU A 177 2.58 15.88 -23.51
CA GLU A 177 2.26 16.91 -24.52
C GLU A 177 1.57 18.14 -23.91
N ASN A 178 0.74 17.95 -22.88
CA ASN A 178 -0.13 19.00 -22.34
C ASN A 178 0.47 19.70 -21.12
N ILE A 179 1.34 19.03 -20.34
CA ILE A 179 2.05 19.68 -19.23
C ILE A 179 3.01 20.76 -19.77
N ASP A 180 3.73 20.45 -20.85
CA ASP A 180 4.69 21.39 -21.45
C ASP A 180 4.02 22.65 -22.03
N LYS A 181 2.75 22.53 -22.43
CA LYS A 181 1.94 23.64 -22.97
C LYS A 181 1.14 24.38 -21.90
N GLY A 182 1.00 23.80 -20.70
CA GLY A 182 0.12 24.32 -19.65
C GLY A 182 -1.37 24.11 -19.94
N ASP A 183 -1.72 23.19 -20.85
CA ASP A 183 -3.09 22.96 -21.32
C ASP A 183 -3.90 22.06 -20.37
N ILE A 184 -3.22 21.35 -19.45
CA ILE A 184 -3.85 20.52 -18.41
C ILE A 184 -3.69 21.17 -17.03
N PRO A 185 -4.80 21.38 -16.28
CA PRO A 185 -4.73 21.81 -14.88
C PRO A 185 -3.92 20.84 -14.02
N LEU A 186 -3.22 21.37 -13.01
CA LEU A 186 -2.29 20.58 -12.18
C LEU A 186 -3.01 19.48 -11.37
N ASP A 187 -4.25 19.70 -10.95
CA ASP A 187 -5.08 18.72 -10.25
C ASP A 187 -5.50 17.56 -11.18
N ALA A 188 -5.89 17.84 -12.42
CA ALA A 188 -6.16 16.82 -13.43
C ALA A 188 -4.91 16.02 -13.81
N ALA A 189 -3.76 16.70 -13.94
CA ALA A 189 -2.46 16.05 -14.17
C ALA A 189 -2.05 15.17 -12.99
N LEU A 190 -2.25 15.64 -11.75
CA LEU A 190 -2.01 14.88 -10.53
C LEU A 190 -2.89 13.62 -10.47
N ALA A 191 -4.19 13.77 -10.71
CA ALA A 191 -5.14 12.67 -10.74
C ALA A 191 -4.74 11.62 -11.79
N ALA A 192 -4.45 12.04 -13.02
CA ALA A 192 -4.05 11.14 -14.10
C ALA A 192 -2.76 10.38 -13.75
N THR A 193 -1.79 11.08 -13.15
CA THR A 193 -0.51 10.48 -12.72
C THR A 193 -0.72 9.45 -11.61
N LEU A 194 -1.57 9.74 -10.61
CA LEU A 194 -1.90 8.79 -9.54
C LEU A 194 -2.64 7.55 -10.07
N VAL A 195 -3.59 7.76 -10.98
CA VAL A 195 -4.32 6.67 -11.64
C VAL A 195 -3.37 5.76 -12.42
N LEU A 196 -2.40 6.32 -13.15
CA LEU A 196 -1.35 5.52 -13.79
C LEU A 196 -0.51 4.74 -12.78
N GLY A 197 -0.21 5.35 -11.63
CA GLY A 197 0.46 4.67 -10.52
C GLY A 197 -0.28 3.43 -10.04
N PHE A 198 -1.60 3.49 -9.86
CA PHE A 198 -2.42 2.32 -9.55
C PHE A 198 -2.52 1.33 -10.73
N ALA A 199 -2.69 1.82 -11.95
CA ALA A 199 -2.85 0.97 -13.12
C ALA A 199 -1.63 0.04 -13.29
N GLU A 200 -0.42 0.57 -13.15
CA GLU A 200 0.81 -0.22 -13.23
C GLU A 200 0.92 -1.27 -12.11
N THR A 201 0.39 -1.00 -10.92
CA THR A 201 0.49 -1.94 -9.78
C THR A 201 -0.46 -3.12 -9.92
N TRP A 202 -1.54 -2.95 -10.69
CA TRP A 202 -2.52 -3.98 -11.01
C TRP A 202 -2.18 -4.79 -12.25
N ASP A 203 -1.11 -4.42 -12.95
CA ASP A 203 -0.55 -5.22 -14.03
C ASP A 203 0.23 -6.44 -13.46
N TYR A 204 -0.51 -7.46 -13.05
CA TYR A 204 0.02 -8.61 -12.31
C TYR A 204 0.97 -9.54 -13.06
N GLU A 205 1.19 -9.40 -14.37
CA GLU A 205 2.25 -10.18 -15.06
C GLU A 205 3.54 -9.38 -15.22
N ASN A 206 3.45 -8.06 -15.16
CA ASN A 206 4.61 -7.20 -15.13
C ASN A 206 5.09 -7.03 -13.67
N SER A 207 6.33 -6.58 -13.52
CA SER A 207 6.93 -6.27 -12.21
C SER A 207 6.96 -4.76 -11.96
N LEU A 208 6.12 -4.01 -12.68
CA LEU A 208 5.99 -2.56 -12.50
C LEU A 208 5.24 -2.28 -11.19
N THR A 209 5.64 -1.20 -10.53
CA THR A 209 5.18 -0.88 -9.17
C THR A 209 4.58 0.51 -9.05
N GLY A 210 4.41 1.23 -10.16
CA GLY A 210 3.88 2.59 -10.15
C GLY A 210 4.84 3.62 -9.52
N ILE A 211 6.02 3.21 -9.04
CA ILE A 211 6.89 4.06 -8.21
C ILE A 211 7.29 5.37 -8.91
N ASN A 212 7.50 5.33 -10.23
CA ASN A 212 7.85 6.51 -11.00
C ASN A 212 6.67 7.48 -11.11
N HIS A 213 5.46 6.96 -11.31
CA HIS A 213 4.23 7.76 -11.28
C HIS A 213 3.96 8.33 -9.89
N ILE A 214 4.12 7.55 -8.82
CA ILE A 214 3.96 8.02 -7.44
C ILE A 214 4.94 9.16 -7.13
N ARG A 215 6.18 9.05 -7.61
CA ARG A 215 7.20 10.11 -7.47
C ARG A 215 6.81 11.37 -8.26
N ALA A 216 6.41 11.21 -9.51
CA ALA A 216 5.96 12.31 -10.36
C ALA A 216 4.74 13.03 -9.74
N ALA A 217 3.77 12.26 -9.22
CA ALA A 217 2.62 12.79 -8.51
C ALA A 217 3.03 13.60 -7.27
N GLY A 218 4.03 13.15 -6.51
CA GLY A 218 4.56 13.93 -5.38
C GLY A 218 5.13 15.29 -5.80
N ASN A 219 5.84 15.35 -6.93
CA ASN A 219 6.35 16.61 -7.47
C ASN A 219 5.22 17.54 -7.93
N ILE A 220 4.20 17.02 -8.60
CA ILE A 220 3.02 17.79 -9.03
C ILE A 220 2.24 18.28 -7.80
N LEU A 221 2.07 17.44 -6.77
CA LEU A 221 1.39 17.79 -5.52
C LEU A 221 2.08 18.93 -4.80
N SER A 222 3.42 18.94 -4.71
CA SER A 222 4.16 20.08 -4.15
C SER A 222 3.85 21.38 -4.91
N GLN A 223 3.70 21.32 -6.24
CA GLN A 223 3.36 22.49 -7.05
C GLN A 223 1.93 22.96 -6.79
N VAL A 224 0.95 22.05 -6.77
CA VAL A 224 -0.45 22.34 -6.44
C VAL A 224 -0.56 23.08 -5.11
N LEU A 225 0.08 22.56 -4.06
CA LEU A 225 0.04 23.16 -2.72
C LEU A 225 0.75 24.52 -2.66
N SER A 226 1.84 24.69 -3.41
CA SER A 226 2.54 25.98 -3.50
C SER A 226 1.69 27.05 -4.21
N ALA A 227 0.95 26.68 -5.25
CA ALA A 227 0.07 27.59 -5.97
C ALA A 227 -1.15 28.01 -5.11
N GLN A 228 -1.72 27.07 -4.36
CA GLN A 228 -2.85 27.32 -3.45
C GLN A 228 -2.54 28.33 -2.35
N SER A 229 -1.30 28.44 -1.91
CA SER A 229 -0.87 29.38 -0.85
C SER A 229 -1.19 30.86 -1.18
N SER A 230 -1.56 31.15 -2.43
CA SER A 230 -1.84 32.50 -2.94
C SER A 230 -3.31 32.77 -3.34
N MET A 231 -4.23 31.79 -3.30
CA MET A 231 -5.61 31.94 -3.80
C MET A 231 -6.68 31.42 -2.83
N VAL A 232 -7.89 32.00 -2.91
CA VAL A 232 -9.09 31.50 -2.23
C VAL A 232 -9.61 30.28 -2.99
N VAL A 233 -9.36 29.08 -2.45
CA VAL A 233 -9.77 27.80 -3.06
C VAL A 233 -11.26 27.53 -2.77
N ARG A 234 -12.01 27.06 -3.77
CA ARG A 234 -13.41 26.64 -3.59
C ARG A 234 -13.50 25.35 -2.75
N SER A 235 -14.62 25.14 -2.06
CA SER A 235 -14.81 23.96 -1.19
C SER A 235 -14.66 22.61 -1.92
N GLU A 236 -15.12 22.49 -3.16
CA GLU A 236 -15.04 21.24 -3.95
C GLU A 236 -13.62 20.96 -4.48
N GLU A 237 -12.92 22.02 -4.88
CA GLU A 237 -11.53 21.95 -5.34
C GLU A 237 -10.61 21.57 -4.19
N GLN A 238 -10.87 22.12 -3.00
CA GLN A 238 -10.18 21.75 -1.77
C GLN A 238 -10.39 20.26 -1.41
N ALA A 239 -11.63 19.76 -1.50
CA ALA A 239 -11.94 18.35 -1.24
C ALA A 239 -11.22 17.41 -2.23
N SER A 240 -11.15 17.81 -3.52
CA SER A 240 -10.43 17.05 -4.54
C SER A 240 -8.93 16.99 -4.26
N ILE A 241 -8.33 18.11 -3.85
CA ILE A 241 -6.90 18.18 -3.54
C ILE A 241 -6.55 17.42 -2.26
N GLU A 242 -7.39 17.51 -1.23
CA GLU A 242 -7.26 16.68 -0.02
C GLU A 242 -7.33 15.19 -0.35
N PHE A 243 -8.30 14.79 -1.18
CA PHE A 243 -8.43 13.41 -1.64
C PHE A 243 -7.20 12.93 -2.43
N LEU A 244 -6.69 13.73 -3.37
CA LEU A 244 -5.50 13.39 -4.16
C LEU A 244 -4.23 13.35 -3.28
N TYR A 245 -4.11 14.23 -2.29
CA TYR A 245 -3.02 14.19 -1.30
C TYR A 245 -3.03 12.90 -0.48
N ASN A 246 -4.21 12.52 0.03
CA ASN A 246 -4.40 11.31 0.82
C ASN A 246 -4.12 10.07 -0.02
N THR A 247 -4.60 10.05 -1.27
CA THR A 247 -4.32 8.99 -2.25
C THR A 247 -2.83 8.87 -2.53
N TRP A 248 -2.14 9.98 -2.77
CA TRP A 248 -0.69 9.99 -2.96
C TRP A 248 0.04 9.47 -1.73
N THR A 249 -0.34 9.92 -0.52
CA THR A 249 0.24 9.45 0.74
C THR A 249 0.11 7.94 0.87
N TYR A 250 -1.09 7.40 0.67
CA TYR A 250 -1.36 5.98 0.73
C TYR A 250 -0.41 5.21 -0.19
N MET A 251 -0.32 5.65 -1.44
CA MET A 251 0.53 5.04 -2.44
C MET A 251 2.03 5.14 -2.12
N ASP A 252 2.52 6.32 -1.73
CA ASP A 252 3.92 6.55 -1.37
C ASP A 252 4.38 5.68 -0.20
N VAL A 253 3.57 5.59 0.86
CA VAL A 253 3.89 4.79 2.04
C VAL A 253 3.97 3.30 1.70
N LEU A 254 2.99 2.76 0.99
CA LEU A 254 2.94 1.33 0.67
C LEU A 254 4.00 0.92 -0.37
N ALA A 255 4.32 1.80 -1.32
CA ALA A 255 5.42 1.58 -2.24
C ALA A 255 6.78 1.53 -1.52
N ARG A 256 6.99 2.35 -0.48
CA ARG A 256 8.23 2.35 0.31
C ARG A 256 8.48 1.06 1.09
N PHE A 257 7.42 0.38 1.56
CA PHE A 257 7.57 -0.89 2.25
C PHE A 257 8.04 -2.03 1.33
N THR A 258 7.77 -1.92 0.03
CA THR A 258 7.92 -3.01 -0.95
C THR A 258 9.07 -2.79 -1.93
N SER A 259 9.52 -1.55 -2.10
CA SER A 259 10.56 -1.21 -3.05
C SER A 259 11.92 -1.81 -2.74
N SER A 260 12.58 -2.33 -3.77
CA SER A 260 13.98 -2.74 -3.70
C SER A 260 14.95 -1.60 -4.01
N GLU A 261 14.46 -0.50 -4.58
CA GLU A 261 15.25 0.67 -4.90
C GLU A 261 15.41 1.58 -3.68
N ILE A 262 16.56 2.25 -3.59
CA ILE A 262 16.74 3.33 -2.62
C ILE A 262 15.80 4.45 -3.05
N PHE A 263 14.69 4.62 -2.34
CA PHE A 263 13.81 5.76 -2.54
C PHE A 263 14.61 7.06 -2.35
N PRO A 264 14.82 7.88 -3.39
CA PRO A 264 15.39 9.19 -3.19
C PRO A 264 14.44 9.99 -2.29
N THR A 265 14.99 10.72 -1.32
CA THR A 265 14.25 11.75 -0.61
C THR A 265 13.72 12.76 -1.63
N TYR A 266 12.44 13.12 -1.54
CA TYR A 266 11.87 14.22 -2.31
C TYR A 266 12.74 15.48 -2.13
N SER A 267 12.77 16.35 -3.14
CA SER A 267 13.59 17.55 -3.13
C SER A 267 13.43 18.32 -1.83
N THR A 268 14.54 18.59 -1.13
CA THR A 268 14.54 19.36 0.13
C THR A 268 14.09 20.80 -0.07
N ASN A 269 14.01 21.26 -1.32
CA ASN A 269 13.70 22.65 -1.65
C ASN A 269 12.19 22.95 -1.58
N THR A 270 11.33 21.93 -1.67
CA THR A 270 9.85 22.06 -1.61
C THR A 270 9.21 20.87 -0.87
N PRO A 271 9.35 20.79 0.46
CA PRO A 271 8.74 19.72 1.24
C PRO A 271 7.22 19.78 1.14
N ILE A 272 6.59 18.61 0.98
CA ILE A 272 5.13 18.49 1.01
C ILE A 272 4.67 18.75 2.46
N PRO A 273 3.85 19.78 2.72
CA PRO A 273 3.41 20.13 4.07
C PRO A 273 2.58 19.02 4.71
N HIS A 274 2.62 18.93 6.03
CA HIS A 274 1.86 17.95 6.81
C HIS A 274 0.37 18.36 6.92
N TRP A 275 -0.56 17.42 7.11
CA TRP A 275 -2.01 17.72 7.31
C TRP A 275 -2.27 18.84 8.32
N ASN A 276 -1.55 18.83 9.45
CA ASN A 276 -1.66 19.86 10.49
C ASN A 276 -1.30 21.27 10.00
N GLU A 277 -0.34 21.37 9.07
CA GLU A 277 0.07 22.65 8.46
C GLU A 277 -0.97 23.13 7.45
N LEU A 278 -1.69 22.20 6.82
CA LEU A 278 -2.79 22.47 5.89
C LEU A 278 -4.14 22.73 6.60
N GLY A 279 -4.22 22.50 7.91
CA GLY A 279 -5.44 22.65 8.71
C GLY A 279 -6.52 21.60 8.40
N TRP A 280 -6.16 20.49 7.75
CA TRP A 280 -7.10 19.43 7.39
C TRP A 280 -7.42 18.50 8.57
N ASN A 281 -8.67 18.04 8.62
CA ASN A 281 -9.14 17.20 9.72
C ASN A 281 -8.83 15.72 9.46
N THR A 282 -8.03 15.12 10.34
CA THR A 282 -7.66 13.69 10.26
C THR A 282 -8.63 12.76 10.99
N SER A 283 -9.70 13.28 11.62
CA SER A 283 -10.73 12.48 12.28
C SER A 283 -11.80 11.96 11.31
N ASN A 284 -11.83 12.46 10.07
CA ASN A 284 -12.77 12.01 9.05
C ASN A 284 -12.37 10.63 8.52
N LEU A 285 -13.37 9.85 8.10
CA LEU A 285 -13.13 8.53 7.50
C LEU A 285 -12.51 8.71 6.11
N ASP A 286 -11.22 8.42 5.97
CA ASP A 286 -10.55 8.50 4.67
C ASP A 286 -10.90 7.29 3.77
N PRO A 287 -11.15 7.49 2.47
CA PRO A 287 -11.48 6.44 1.50
C PRO A 287 -10.45 5.30 1.36
N LEU A 288 -9.17 5.53 1.67
CA LEU A 288 -8.10 4.52 1.54
C LEU A 288 -7.40 4.21 2.88
N MET A 289 -7.26 5.21 3.73
CA MET A 289 -6.57 5.11 5.03
C MET A 289 -7.54 4.90 6.20
N GLY A 290 -8.85 5.03 6.00
CA GLY A 290 -9.83 4.99 7.09
C GLY A 290 -9.46 5.96 8.21
N TYR A 291 -9.45 5.47 9.46
CA TYR A 291 -9.04 6.27 10.63
C TYR A 291 -7.54 6.21 10.95
N SER A 292 -6.72 5.82 9.98
CA SER A 292 -5.26 5.78 10.14
C SER A 292 -4.53 6.93 9.45
N THR A 293 -5.24 7.93 8.89
CA THR A 293 -4.64 9.09 8.20
C THR A 293 -3.52 9.76 9.00
N SER A 294 -3.74 10.02 10.30
CA SER A 294 -2.72 10.61 11.18
C SER A 294 -1.55 9.67 11.52
N PHE A 295 -1.68 8.38 11.24
CA PHE A 295 -0.66 7.35 11.47
C PHE A 295 0.27 7.13 10.27
N PHE A 296 -0.20 7.35 9.04
CA PHE A 296 0.58 7.16 7.82
C PHE A 296 1.93 7.92 7.80
N PRO A 297 2.08 9.13 8.38
CA PRO A 297 3.39 9.77 8.57
C PRO A 297 4.38 8.92 9.38
N THR A 298 3.90 8.24 10.42
CA THR A 298 4.71 7.34 11.24
C THR A 298 5.08 6.09 10.45
N MET A 299 4.12 5.52 9.71
CA MET A 299 4.37 4.38 8.81
C MET A 299 5.44 4.72 7.76
N ARG A 300 5.37 5.90 7.16
CA ARG A 300 6.37 6.40 6.21
C ARG A 300 7.77 6.42 6.79
N ARG A 301 7.93 6.99 7.99
CA ARG A 301 9.22 7.07 8.69
C ARG A 301 9.77 5.69 9.03
N VAL A 302 8.91 4.71 9.33
CA VAL A 302 9.30 3.31 9.53
C VAL A 302 9.75 2.68 8.21
N ALA A 303 9.03 2.90 7.11
CA ALA A 303 9.44 2.42 5.79
C ALA A 303 10.81 3.00 5.35
N ASP A 304 11.04 4.28 5.59
CA ASP A 304 12.34 4.94 5.32
C ASP A 304 13.46 4.32 6.18
N LEU A 305 13.18 4.04 7.46
CA LEU A 305 14.13 3.36 8.33
C LEU A 305 14.42 1.93 7.84
N ILE A 306 13.41 1.17 7.43
CA ILE A 306 13.56 -0.17 6.85
C ILE A 306 14.46 -0.14 5.61
N ASN A 307 14.27 0.84 4.73
CA ASN A 307 15.10 0.99 3.54
C ASN A 307 16.56 1.31 3.90
N LYS A 308 16.79 2.19 4.89
CA LYS A 308 18.13 2.47 5.44
C LYS A 308 18.76 1.23 6.09
N VAL A 309 17.98 0.43 6.81
CA VAL A 309 18.40 -0.84 7.41
C VAL A 309 18.83 -1.81 6.31
N ARG A 310 18.02 -2.00 5.27
CA ARG A 310 18.33 -2.92 4.14
C ARG A 310 19.59 -2.50 3.37
N ALA A 311 19.85 -1.20 3.25
CA ALA A 311 21.04 -0.66 2.60
C ALA A 311 22.32 -0.74 3.46
N THR A 312 22.23 -1.10 4.73
CA THR A 312 23.37 -1.14 5.66
C THR A 312 23.64 -2.55 6.19
N PRO A 313 24.91 -2.92 6.44
CA PRO A 313 25.25 -4.28 6.86
C PRO A 313 24.87 -4.58 8.32
N ARG A 314 24.71 -3.54 9.16
CA ARG A 314 24.33 -3.62 10.58
C ARG A 314 23.55 -2.38 11.00
N ASN A 315 22.76 -2.50 12.06
CA ASN A 315 22.09 -1.36 12.66
C ASN A 315 23.09 -0.56 13.52
N SER A 316 23.29 0.71 13.19
CA SER A 316 24.13 1.61 13.99
C SER A 316 23.37 2.09 15.23
N PRO A 317 24.04 2.62 16.26
CA PRO A 317 23.36 3.24 17.40
C PRO A 317 22.35 4.32 16.99
N ALA A 318 22.63 5.10 15.94
CA ALA A 318 21.70 6.09 15.40
C ALA A 318 20.43 5.46 14.81
N ILE A 319 20.55 4.32 14.11
CA ILE A 319 19.39 3.55 13.62
C ILE A 319 18.56 3.04 14.80
N ILE A 320 19.21 2.50 15.83
CA ILE A 320 18.53 1.97 17.02
C ILE A 320 17.82 3.08 17.79
N SER A 321 18.44 4.24 17.97
CA SER A 321 17.80 5.41 18.62
C SER A 321 16.59 5.90 17.83
N GLN A 322 16.71 6.02 16.51
CA GLN A 322 15.59 6.40 15.63
C GLN A 322 14.45 5.38 15.71
N ALA A 323 14.78 4.09 15.74
CA ALA A 323 13.81 3.01 15.89
C ALA A 323 13.09 3.07 17.25
N LEU A 324 13.79 3.42 18.33
CA LEU A 324 13.21 3.57 19.65
C LEU A 324 12.20 4.74 19.72
N GLU A 325 12.49 5.85 19.05
CA GLU A 325 11.56 6.97 18.92
C GLU A 325 10.31 6.56 18.15
N LEU A 326 10.47 5.86 17.01
CA LEU A 326 9.35 5.36 16.21
C LEU A 326 8.51 4.35 16.99
N LYS A 327 9.15 3.44 17.74
CA LYS A 327 8.45 2.51 18.63
C LYS A 327 7.52 3.25 19.59
N ARG A 328 8.01 4.28 20.29
CA ARG A 328 7.19 5.09 21.20
C ARG A 328 6.05 5.80 20.47
N ALA A 329 6.32 6.35 19.29
CA ALA A 329 5.29 7.01 18.49
C ALA A 329 4.17 6.04 18.10
N ILE A 330 4.53 4.82 17.67
CA ILE A 330 3.56 3.76 17.34
C ILE A 330 2.76 3.32 18.56
N GLU A 331 3.42 3.10 19.69
CA GLU A 331 2.76 2.63 20.92
C GLU A 331 1.82 3.67 21.54
N ASN A 332 2.13 4.97 21.38
CA ASN A 332 1.33 6.06 21.91
C ASN A 332 0.22 6.54 20.96
N TRP A 333 0.27 6.17 19.68
CA TRP A 333 -0.74 6.60 18.71
C TRP A 333 -2.07 5.88 18.96
N THR A 334 -3.18 6.62 18.93
CA THR A 334 -4.52 6.05 18.94
C THR A 334 -5.30 6.61 17.75
N PRO A 335 -6.28 5.85 17.21
CA PRO A 335 -7.19 6.38 16.20
C PRO A 335 -7.80 7.72 16.66
N PRO A 336 -7.93 8.72 15.77
CA PRO A 336 -8.48 10.04 16.09
C PRO A 336 -10.01 10.04 16.20
N VAL A 337 -10.59 8.95 16.69
CA VAL A 337 -12.04 8.74 16.83
C VAL A 337 -12.33 8.16 18.21
N ASP A 338 -13.26 8.79 18.90
CA ASP A 338 -13.80 8.28 20.15
C ASP A 338 -15.20 7.71 19.89
N LEU A 339 -15.30 6.38 19.83
CA LEU A 339 -16.59 5.70 19.62
C LEU A 339 -17.54 5.88 20.81
N GLU A 340 -17.02 6.07 22.03
CA GLU A 340 -17.84 6.21 23.23
C GLU A 340 -18.57 7.57 23.26
N ALA A 341 -18.04 8.55 22.53
CA ALA A 341 -18.64 9.88 22.38
C ALA A 341 -19.71 9.96 21.28
N LEU A 342 -19.94 8.88 20.51
CA LEU A 342 -20.90 8.87 19.40
C LEU A 342 -22.21 8.19 19.81
N ASP A 343 -23.33 8.80 19.43
CA ASP A 343 -24.66 8.27 19.76
C ASP A 343 -24.96 6.95 19.02
N ASP A 344 -24.58 6.83 17.74
CA ASP A 344 -24.82 5.65 16.89
C ASP A 344 -23.65 5.40 15.91
N PRO A 345 -22.58 4.69 16.32
CA PRO A 345 -21.47 4.37 15.43
C PRO A 345 -21.86 3.35 14.35
N SER A 346 -21.50 3.59 13.09
CA SER A 346 -21.79 2.66 12.01
C SER A 346 -20.85 1.43 12.04
N PRO A 347 -21.27 0.25 11.55
CA PRO A 347 -20.40 -0.93 11.48
C PRO A 347 -19.10 -0.66 10.71
N ASN A 348 -19.16 0.11 9.62
CA ASN A 348 -17.99 0.50 8.84
C ASN A 348 -16.99 1.32 9.67
N MET A 349 -17.45 2.14 10.62
CA MET A 349 -16.55 2.89 11.50
C MET A 349 -15.77 1.95 12.42
N THR A 350 -16.44 0.96 13.02
CA THR A 350 -15.77 -0.06 13.83
C THR A 350 -14.77 -0.85 12.99
N ASP A 351 -15.15 -1.31 11.80
CA ASP A 351 -14.27 -2.04 10.90
C ASP A 351 -13.03 -1.21 10.51
N ALA A 352 -13.21 0.10 10.24
CA ALA A 352 -12.11 1.02 9.91
C ALA A 352 -11.17 1.26 11.10
N ILE A 353 -11.68 1.29 12.34
CA ILE A 353 -10.86 1.38 13.56
C ILE A 353 -10.03 0.11 13.75
N GLN A 354 -10.66 -1.05 13.60
CA GLN A 354 -9.96 -2.34 13.70
C GLN A 354 -8.88 -2.46 12.62
N THR A 355 -9.15 -1.97 11.41
CA THR A 355 -8.18 -1.87 10.32
C THR A 355 -7.01 -0.95 10.69
N ALA A 356 -7.29 0.21 11.28
CA ALA A 356 -6.28 1.16 11.71
C ALA A 356 -5.36 0.58 12.81
N GLU A 357 -5.92 -0.17 13.76
CA GLU A 357 -5.14 -0.94 14.73
C GLU A 357 -4.30 -2.03 14.06
N ALA A 358 -4.85 -2.75 13.08
CA ALA A 358 -4.09 -3.72 12.31
C ALA A 358 -2.88 -3.08 11.61
N TYR A 359 -3.02 -1.88 11.03
CA TYR A 359 -1.90 -1.08 10.50
C TYR A 359 -0.88 -0.71 11.58
N ARG A 360 -1.33 -0.29 12.76
CA ARG A 360 -0.46 0.06 13.90
C ARG A 360 0.43 -1.10 14.32
N TRP A 361 -0.17 -2.27 14.57
CA TRP A 361 0.56 -3.47 15.00
C TRP A 361 1.44 -4.06 13.88
N SER A 362 1.01 -3.97 12.62
CA SER A 362 1.82 -4.38 11.47
C SER A 362 3.08 -3.52 11.34
N THR A 363 2.94 -2.22 11.54
CA THR A 363 4.07 -1.26 11.50
C THR A 363 5.05 -1.53 12.63
N LEU A 364 4.56 -1.86 13.83
CA LEU A 364 5.42 -2.27 14.95
C LEU A 364 6.16 -3.59 14.66
N CYS A 365 5.46 -4.57 14.08
CA CYS A 365 6.08 -5.85 13.68
C CYS A 365 7.22 -5.63 12.68
N LEU A 366 6.97 -4.86 11.61
CA LEU A 366 7.98 -4.50 10.62
C LEU A 366 9.17 -3.75 11.25
N LEU A 367 8.93 -2.87 12.21
CA LEU A 367 9.99 -2.16 12.94
C LEU A 367 10.89 -3.15 13.71
N TYR A 368 10.31 -4.14 14.39
CA TYR A 368 11.08 -5.17 15.10
C TYR A 368 11.78 -6.16 14.16
N GLN A 369 11.20 -6.45 12.99
CA GLN A 369 11.86 -7.23 11.94
C GLN A 369 13.06 -6.48 11.34
N ALA A 370 13.04 -5.14 11.35
CA ALA A 370 14.13 -4.30 10.85
C ALA A 370 15.23 -4.05 11.89
N VAL A 371 14.83 -3.84 13.14
CA VAL A 371 15.71 -3.50 14.27
C VAL A 371 15.48 -4.47 15.42
N PRO A 372 15.95 -5.74 15.29
CA PRO A 372 15.80 -6.75 16.34
C PRO A 372 16.53 -6.40 17.65
N GLU A 373 17.42 -5.39 17.63
CA GLU A 373 18.11 -4.88 18.81
C GLU A 373 17.19 -4.10 19.76
N LEU A 374 15.98 -3.73 19.32
CA LEU A 374 15.03 -3.06 20.19
C LEU A 374 14.59 -3.98 21.35
N PRO A 375 14.40 -3.42 22.56
CA PRO A 375 13.87 -4.19 23.67
C PRO A 375 12.45 -4.64 23.35
N ASN A 376 12.24 -5.96 23.30
CA ASN A 376 10.95 -6.56 23.01
C ASN A 376 10.73 -7.80 23.88
N LEU A 377 9.50 -7.97 24.36
CA LEU A 377 9.05 -9.13 25.14
C LEU A 377 8.08 -10.01 24.34
N THR A 378 7.78 -9.66 23.09
CA THR A 378 6.80 -10.31 22.24
C THR A 378 7.47 -10.81 20.97
N SER A 379 7.31 -12.08 20.64
CA SER A 379 7.80 -12.66 19.39
C SER A 379 7.07 -12.12 18.16
N TYR A 380 7.63 -12.32 16.97
CA TYR A 380 6.95 -11.97 15.71
C TYR A 380 5.62 -12.72 15.55
N GLY A 381 5.56 -13.99 15.97
CA GLY A 381 4.32 -14.79 15.93
C GLY A 381 3.23 -14.24 16.86
N GLU A 382 3.57 -13.80 18.07
CA GLU A 382 2.59 -13.17 18.98
C GLU A 382 2.10 -11.81 18.46
N LEU A 383 2.97 -11.02 17.81
CA LEU A 383 2.56 -9.79 17.13
C LEU A 383 1.67 -10.09 15.91
N ALA A 384 2.00 -11.12 15.13
CA ALA A 384 1.19 -11.59 14.03
C ALA A 384 -0.20 -12.02 14.49
N GLN A 385 -0.29 -12.84 15.54
CA GLN A 385 -1.55 -13.26 16.14
C GLN A 385 -2.39 -12.04 16.57
N LYS A 386 -1.75 -11.03 17.18
CA LYS A 386 -2.45 -9.79 17.55
C LYS A 386 -3.05 -9.07 16.34
N ILE A 387 -2.30 -8.95 15.24
CA ILE A 387 -2.81 -8.35 13.99
C ILE A 387 -3.97 -9.19 13.43
N LEU A 388 -3.83 -10.52 13.41
CA LEU A 388 -4.87 -11.43 12.94
C LEU A 388 -6.15 -11.33 13.78
N ILE A 389 -6.07 -11.11 15.10
CA ILE A 389 -7.23 -10.87 15.96
C ILE A 389 -8.00 -9.62 15.50
N TYR A 390 -7.33 -8.49 15.24
CA TYR A 390 -8.00 -7.31 14.71
C TYR A 390 -8.67 -7.59 13.36
N LEU A 391 -7.97 -8.26 12.45
CA LEU A 391 -8.55 -8.64 11.15
C LEU A 391 -9.74 -9.60 11.31
N ALA A 392 -9.69 -10.54 12.26
CA ALA A 392 -10.73 -11.53 12.51
C ALA A 392 -12.05 -10.91 13.03
N THR A 393 -11.98 -9.74 13.69
CA THR A 393 -13.18 -9.00 14.09
C THR A 393 -13.91 -8.32 12.93
N ILE A 394 -13.28 -8.21 11.76
CA ILE A 394 -13.84 -7.53 10.59
C ILE A 394 -14.48 -8.57 9.65
N PRO A 395 -15.78 -8.47 9.35
CA PRO A 395 -16.47 -9.38 8.42
C PRO A 395 -15.85 -9.39 7.01
N LEU A 396 -15.94 -10.53 6.31
CA LEU A 396 -15.42 -10.66 4.94
C LEU A 396 -16.20 -9.83 3.90
N ASN A 397 -17.40 -9.38 4.22
CA ASN A 397 -18.21 -8.49 3.38
C ASN A 397 -17.98 -6.99 3.69
N SER A 398 -17.15 -6.67 4.69
CA SER A 398 -16.78 -5.28 4.99
C SER A 398 -16.03 -4.64 3.83
N THR A 399 -16.29 -3.36 3.57
CA THR A 399 -15.60 -2.60 2.51
C THR A 399 -14.13 -2.39 2.81
N THR A 400 -13.72 -2.38 4.08
CA THR A 400 -12.31 -2.23 4.51
C THR A 400 -11.42 -3.40 4.06
N ILE A 401 -12.01 -4.50 3.60
CA ILE A 401 -11.27 -5.67 3.12
C ILE A 401 -10.26 -5.32 2.01
N ILE A 402 -10.51 -4.28 1.22
CA ILE A 402 -9.63 -3.86 0.13
C ILE A 402 -8.29 -3.27 0.62
N VAL A 403 -8.24 -2.75 1.85
CA VAL A 403 -7.03 -2.14 2.45
C VAL A 403 -6.35 -3.07 3.45
N HIS A 404 -6.69 -4.36 3.47
CA HIS A 404 -6.07 -5.35 4.36
C HIS A 404 -4.77 -5.96 3.82
N ILE A 405 -4.32 -5.60 2.61
CA ILE A 405 -3.19 -6.27 1.95
C ILE A 405 -1.91 -6.17 2.81
N LEU A 406 -1.51 -4.98 3.24
CA LEU A 406 -0.31 -4.82 4.08
C LEU A 406 -0.44 -5.55 5.43
N PRO A 407 -1.49 -5.34 6.26
CA PRO A 407 -1.58 -6.05 7.54
C PRO A 407 -1.61 -7.58 7.40
N LEU A 408 -2.33 -8.10 6.41
CA LEU A 408 -2.41 -9.53 6.15
C LEU A 408 -1.09 -10.10 5.62
N MET A 409 -0.34 -9.34 4.83
CA MET A 409 0.99 -9.73 4.38
C MET A 409 1.96 -9.86 5.57
N VAL A 410 1.99 -8.86 6.44
CA VAL A 410 2.89 -8.83 7.60
C VAL A 410 2.55 -9.96 8.57
N ALA A 411 1.30 -10.04 9.01
CA ALA A 411 0.86 -11.05 9.98
C ALA A 411 0.84 -12.45 9.37
N GLY A 412 0.35 -12.58 8.13
CA GLY A 412 0.26 -13.86 7.45
C GLY A 412 1.62 -14.53 7.25
N CYS A 413 2.66 -13.77 6.87
CA CYS A 413 4.00 -14.33 6.73
C CYS A 413 4.59 -14.85 8.05
N ASP A 414 4.17 -14.27 9.18
CA ASP A 414 4.60 -14.62 10.53
C ASP A 414 3.61 -15.54 11.28
N ALA A 415 2.52 -15.98 10.63
CA ALA A 415 1.60 -16.96 11.18
C ALA A 415 2.29 -18.31 11.39
N VAL A 416 2.23 -18.81 12.63
CA VAL A 416 2.93 -20.03 13.05
C VAL A 416 1.97 -21.22 13.12
N GLU A 417 0.81 -21.04 13.75
CA GLU A 417 -0.18 -22.09 13.95
C GLU A 417 -0.96 -22.38 12.65
N ASP A 418 -1.33 -23.65 12.44
CA ASP A 418 -2.05 -24.05 11.23
C ASP A 418 -3.43 -23.39 11.11
N GLU A 419 -4.11 -23.16 12.24
CA GLU A 419 -5.39 -22.43 12.30
C GLU A 419 -5.23 -20.98 11.81
N ASP A 420 -4.20 -20.27 12.28
CA ASP A 420 -3.89 -18.91 11.84
C ASP A 420 -3.57 -18.87 10.33
N ARG A 421 -2.84 -19.87 9.82
CA ARG A 421 -2.50 -19.99 8.40
C ARG A 421 -3.74 -20.26 7.54
N ASP A 422 -4.66 -21.08 8.02
CA ASP A 422 -5.93 -21.33 7.33
C ASP A 422 -6.81 -20.09 7.30
N PHE A 423 -6.89 -19.34 8.41
CA PHE A 423 -7.53 -18.03 8.44
C PHE A 423 -6.92 -17.07 7.41
N VAL A 424 -5.59 -17.00 7.34
CA VAL A 424 -4.87 -16.16 6.36
C VAL A 424 -5.21 -16.56 4.92
N ARG A 425 -5.21 -17.86 4.60
CA ARG A 425 -5.59 -18.36 3.27
C ARG A 425 -7.04 -18.00 2.93
N GLU A 426 -7.97 -18.18 3.87
CA GLU A 426 -9.38 -17.85 3.66
C GLU A 426 -9.56 -16.36 3.38
N ARG A 427 -8.92 -15.50 4.18
CA ARG A 427 -9.00 -14.05 3.99
C ARG A 427 -8.37 -13.60 2.67
N TRP A 428 -7.22 -14.15 2.27
CA TRP A 428 -6.64 -13.90 0.95
C TRP A 428 -7.58 -14.31 -0.19
N ARG A 429 -8.24 -15.47 -0.09
CA ARG A 429 -9.21 -15.93 -1.09
C ARG A 429 -10.44 -15.02 -1.15
N ALA A 430 -10.92 -14.53 0.00
CA ALA A 430 -12.01 -13.56 0.05
C ALA A 430 -11.62 -12.23 -0.61
N MET A 431 -10.44 -11.71 -0.29
CA MET A 431 -9.87 -10.53 -0.93
C MET A 431 -9.74 -10.70 -2.45
N SER A 432 -9.26 -11.85 -2.92
CA SER A 432 -9.07 -12.14 -4.36
C SER A 432 -10.39 -12.19 -5.14
N ARG A 433 -11.51 -12.48 -4.46
CA ARG A 433 -12.85 -12.39 -5.03
C ARG A 433 -13.35 -10.94 -5.11
N ARG A 434 -12.99 -10.09 -4.15
CA ARG A 434 -13.40 -8.68 -4.10
C ARG A 434 -12.53 -7.78 -4.98
N MET A 435 -11.22 -7.99 -4.98
CA MET A 435 -10.20 -7.27 -5.74
C MET A 435 -9.61 -8.18 -6.82
N VAL A 436 -10.05 -8.00 -8.05
CA VAL A 436 -9.78 -8.93 -9.17
C VAL A 436 -8.40 -8.68 -9.83
N THR A 437 -7.62 -7.75 -9.29
CA THR A 437 -6.36 -7.20 -9.83
C THR A 437 -5.18 -8.19 -9.90
N GLY A 438 -5.33 -9.44 -9.47
CA GLY A 438 -4.28 -10.47 -9.46
C GLY A 438 -3.16 -10.27 -8.42
N VAL A 439 -3.00 -9.04 -7.90
CA VAL A 439 -2.07 -8.65 -6.83
C VAL A 439 -2.27 -9.52 -5.59
N VAL A 440 -3.53 -9.72 -5.20
CA VAL A 440 -3.91 -10.51 -4.03
C VAL A 440 -3.44 -11.97 -4.14
N ASP A 441 -3.59 -12.58 -5.31
CA ASP A 441 -3.13 -13.96 -5.55
C ASP A 441 -1.61 -14.07 -5.45
N ARG A 442 -0.89 -13.03 -5.88
CA ARG A 442 0.57 -12.97 -5.77
C ARG A 442 1.01 -12.83 -4.30
N CYS A 443 0.32 -12.02 -3.50
CA CYS A 443 0.59 -11.91 -2.05
C CYS A 443 0.40 -13.26 -1.33
N LEU A 444 -0.67 -13.99 -1.65
CA LEU A 444 -0.90 -15.33 -1.11
C LEU A 444 0.25 -16.29 -1.45
N LYS A 445 0.69 -16.32 -2.72
CA LYS A 445 1.84 -17.15 -3.15
C LYS A 445 3.12 -16.81 -2.38
N ILE A 446 3.39 -15.52 -2.16
CA ILE A 446 4.57 -15.09 -1.40
C ILE A 446 4.45 -15.51 0.07
N THR A 447 3.26 -15.37 0.66
CA THR A 447 3.00 -15.80 2.05
C THR A 447 3.27 -17.30 2.22
N GLU A 448 2.74 -18.14 1.31
CA GLU A 448 2.94 -19.59 1.36
C GLU A 448 4.40 -19.99 1.10
N GLU A 449 5.10 -19.28 0.21
CA GLU A 449 6.53 -19.50 -0.02
C GLU A 449 7.37 -19.13 1.22
N VAL A 450 7.02 -18.07 1.95
CA VAL A 450 7.69 -17.73 3.21
C VAL A 450 7.54 -18.87 4.21
N TRP A 451 6.34 -19.44 4.37
CA TRP A 451 6.11 -20.58 5.26
C TRP A 451 6.98 -21.78 4.87
N LYS A 452 6.96 -22.15 3.59
CA LYS A 452 7.77 -23.24 3.04
C LYS A 452 9.27 -23.03 3.31
N ARG A 453 9.81 -21.85 3.00
CA ARG A 453 11.24 -21.56 3.23
C ARG A 453 11.63 -21.62 4.69
N ARG A 454 10.75 -21.17 5.59
CA ARG A 454 10.97 -21.23 7.04
C ARG A 454 10.94 -22.67 7.54
N GLU A 455 10.02 -23.48 7.05
CA GLU A 455 9.96 -24.92 7.36
C GLU A 455 11.21 -25.66 6.88
N GLU A 456 11.62 -25.45 5.63
CA GLU A 456 12.86 -26.01 5.07
C GLU A 456 14.09 -25.57 5.87
N TYR A 457 14.14 -24.29 6.27
CA TYR A 457 15.21 -23.73 7.08
C TYR A 457 15.33 -24.40 8.45
N LEU A 458 14.20 -24.69 9.10
CA LEU A 458 14.13 -25.40 10.37
C LEU A 458 14.46 -26.89 10.19
N TRP A 459 13.90 -27.53 9.17
CA TRP A 459 14.13 -28.94 8.86
C TRP A 459 15.60 -29.26 8.60
N ALA A 460 16.26 -28.42 7.79
CA ALA A 460 17.70 -28.53 7.52
C ALA A 460 18.58 -28.37 8.78
N ARG A 461 18.01 -27.90 9.88
CA ARG A 461 18.65 -27.75 11.20
C ARG A 461 18.19 -28.79 12.21
N GLY A 462 17.44 -29.80 11.77
CA GLY A 462 16.89 -30.86 12.63
C GLY A 462 15.77 -30.35 13.56
N LEU A 463 15.09 -29.26 13.20
CA LEU A 463 13.98 -28.68 13.95
C LEU A 463 12.69 -28.85 13.14
N SER A 464 11.60 -29.17 13.83
CA SER A 464 10.25 -29.21 13.26
C SER A 464 9.31 -28.42 14.15
N VAL A 465 8.45 -27.60 13.55
CA VAL A 465 7.32 -26.99 14.27
C VAL A 465 6.23 -28.06 14.42
N SER A 466 5.60 -28.12 15.59
CA SER A 466 4.42 -28.93 15.89
C SER A 466 3.49 -28.05 16.73
N GLY A 467 2.18 -28.30 16.78
CA GLY A 467 1.22 -27.48 17.56
C GLY A 467 1.49 -27.36 19.07
N ASN A 468 2.55 -27.99 19.60
CA ASN A 468 3.05 -27.82 20.96
C ASN A 468 4.43 -27.11 21.01
N GLY A 469 4.81 -26.40 19.95
CA GLY A 469 6.10 -25.71 19.79
C GLY A 469 7.16 -26.49 18.99
N LEU A 470 8.39 -25.99 19.04
CA LEU A 470 9.51 -26.52 18.26
C LEU A 470 10.02 -27.85 18.84
N LYS A 471 9.96 -28.91 18.04
CA LYS A 471 10.50 -30.23 18.38
C LYS A 471 11.83 -30.46 17.67
N VAL A 472 12.78 -31.06 18.38
CA VAL A 472 14.03 -31.56 17.79
C VAL A 472 13.75 -32.89 17.12
N ASN A 473 14.05 -33.00 15.83
CA ASN A 473 13.91 -34.23 15.08
C ASN A 473 15.17 -35.08 15.29
N THR A 474 15.09 -36.08 16.17
CA THR A 474 16.22 -36.95 16.54
C THR A 474 16.72 -37.82 15.39
N ALA A 475 15.92 -38.02 14.33
CA ALA A 475 16.34 -38.74 13.14
C ALA A 475 17.30 -37.92 12.24
N ALA A 476 17.20 -36.58 12.26
CA ALA A 476 18.08 -35.68 11.49
C ALA A 476 19.44 -35.44 12.18
N LEU A 477 19.54 -35.72 13.47
CA LEU A 477 20.75 -35.54 14.27
C LEU A 477 21.83 -36.61 14.01
N GLN A 478 21.53 -37.68 13.28
CA GLN A 478 22.50 -38.74 12.99
C GLN A 478 23.53 -38.34 11.92
N ASP A 479 23.26 -37.32 11.10
CA ASP A 479 24.11 -36.93 9.97
C ASP A 479 24.81 -35.56 10.09
N THR A 480 24.57 -34.77 11.15
CA THR A 480 25.11 -33.40 11.23
C THR A 480 26.16 -33.24 12.32
N SER A 481 27.44 -33.29 11.93
CA SER A 481 28.56 -32.73 12.71
C SER A 481 28.58 -31.18 12.70
N THR A 482 27.51 -30.54 12.24
CA THR A 482 27.40 -29.10 11.95
C THR A 482 26.15 -28.48 12.58
N LEU A 483 25.88 -28.77 13.85
CA LEU A 483 24.96 -27.94 14.60
C LEU A 483 25.62 -26.55 14.74
N SER A 484 25.07 -25.52 14.08
CA SER A 484 25.59 -24.15 14.24
C SER A 484 25.68 -23.82 15.73
N ASN A 485 26.73 -23.11 16.17
CA ASN A 485 26.90 -22.70 17.57
C ASN A 485 25.67 -21.93 18.09
N ASP A 486 24.95 -21.23 17.21
CA ASP A 486 23.70 -20.54 17.53
C ASP A 486 22.59 -21.52 17.96
N ILE A 487 22.58 -22.73 17.39
CA ILE A 487 21.62 -23.80 17.69
C ILE A 487 22.10 -24.67 18.86
N ALA A 488 23.42 -24.85 19.02
CA ALA A 488 23.95 -25.52 20.21
C ALA A 488 23.59 -24.75 21.50
N ASN A 489 23.60 -23.41 21.44
CA ASN A 489 23.11 -22.56 22.52
C ASN A 489 21.57 -22.61 22.67
N PHE A 490 20.82 -22.79 21.57
CA PHE A 490 19.37 -23.00 21.54
C PHE A 490 18.93 -24.27 22.30
N ILE A 491 19.56 -25.42 22.01
CA ILE A 491 19.21 -26.71 22.62
C ILE A 491 19.57 -26.74 24.11
N ASN A 492 20.75 -26.20 24.49
CA ASN A 492 21.23 -26.22 25.87
C ASN A 492 20.39 -25.36 26.85
N PHE A 493 19.64 -24.36 26.35
CA PHE A 493 18.75 -23.54 27.19
C PHE A 493 17.35 -24.16 27.39
N GLY A 494 16.91 -25.04 26.47
CA GLY A 494 15.67 -25.81 26.60
C GLY A 494 15.80 -26.99 27.58
N THR A 495 17.01 -27.47 27.82
CA THR A 495 17.29 -28.63 28.69
C THR A 495 18.12 -28.24 29.91
N SER A 496 17.48 -27.66 30.93
CA SER A 496 17.96 -27.69 32.33
C SER A 496 16.81 -27.47 33.32
N PRO A 497 16.80 -28.15 34.47
CA PRO A 497 15.81 -29.19 34.73
C PRO A 497 14.79 -28.81 35.81
N GLY A 498 13.52 -29.04 35.53
CA GLY A 498 12.40 -28.97 36.47
C GLY A 498 11.50 -30.20 36.38
N GLY A 499 12.08 -31.38 36.20
CA GLY A 499 11.34 -32.65 36.11
C GLY A 499 12.07 -33.75 36.87
N MET A 500 11.52 -34.14 38.01
CA MET A 500 11.96 -35.30 38.78
C MET A 500 11.90 -36.56 37.90
N THR A 501 13.04 -37.19 37.65
CA THR A 501 13.10 -38.64 37.42
C THR A 501 14.27 -39.21 38.19
N THR A 502 13.94 -40.07 39.16
CA THR A 502 14.89 -40.85 39.93
C THR A 502 15.46 -41.96 39.05
N SER A 503 16.75 -41.92 38.72
CA SER A 503 17.52 -43.14 38.45
C SER A 503 19.02 -42.90 38.64
N SER A 504 19.66 -43.95 39.11
CA SER A 504 20.88 -44.02 39.88
C SER A 504 22.15 -44.19 39.03
N GLY A 505 23.25 -43.59 39.50
CA GLY A 505 24.62 -44.17 39.44
C GLY A 505 25.44 -43.95 38.18
N GLY A 506 26.42 -43.05 38.25
CA GLY A 506 27.50 -42.93 37.24
C GLY A 506 28.44 -41.76 37.51
N THR A 507 29.73 -42.05 37.64
CA THR A 507 30.89 -41.20 38.02
C THR A 507 31.03 -39.83 37.33
N PRO A 508 31.69 -38.83 37.98
CA PRO A 508 31.87 -37.51 37.41
C PRO A 508 33.07 -37.47 36.44
N ALA A 509 32.80 -37.20 35.16
CA ALA A 509 33.83 -36.84 34.19
C ALA A 509 33.96 -35.30 34.12
N ASN A 510 35.20 -34.85 34.26
CA ASN A 510 35.67 -33.46 34.36
C ASN A 510 35.38 -32.64 33.07
N PRO A 511 34.74 -31.46 33.11
CA PRO A 511 34.56 -30.64 31.91
C PRO A 511 35.81 -29.79 31.64
N ARG A 512 36.58 -30.15 30.62
CA ARG A 512 37.66 -29.30 30.08
C ARG A 512 37.07 -28.25 29.13
N ASN A 513 37.23 -26.99 29.53
CA ASN A 513 37.38 -25.76 28.73
C ASN A 513 36.51 -25.59 27.47
N ILE A 514 35.37 -24.91 27.64
CA ILE A 514 34.72 -24.16 26.56
C ILE A 514 35.15 -22.69 26.70
N HIS A 515 35.69 -22.14 25.62
CA HIS A 515 36.15 -20.76 25.52
C HIS A 515 35.05 -19.77 25.91
N ARG A 516 35.41 -18.79 26.76
CA ARG A 516 34.61 -17.62 27.13
C ARG A 516 34.17 -16.87 25.87
N ALA A 517 32.89 -16.94 25.54
CA ALA A 517 32.25 -15.94 24.70
C ALA A 517 32.09 -14.63 25.50
N ASN A 518 32.40 -13.51 24.85
CA ASN A 518 32.52 -12.17 25.42
C ASN A 518 31.40 -11.80 26.40
N GLY A 519 31.80 -11.39 27.61
CA GLY A 519 30.92 -10.92 28.67
C GLY A 519 30.36 -9.53 28.36
N PHE A 520 29.16 -9.49 27.78
CA PHE A 520 28.22 -8.41 28.00
C PHE A 520 27.17 -8.91 29.00
N PRO A 521 26.88 -8.18 30.10
CA PRO A 521 25.91 -8.66 31.07
C PRO A 521 24.53 -8.70 30.41
N ILE A 522 23.92 -9.89 30.39
CA ILE A 522 22.51 -10.07 30.01
C ILE A 522 21.69 -9.35 31.08
N SER A 523 21.29 -8.12 30.78
CA SER A 523 20.59 -7.24 31.72
C SER A 523 19.26 -7.89 32.15
N ALA A 524 18.83 -7.66 33.39
CA ALA A 524 17.61 -8.22 33.98
C ALA A 524 16.28 -7.80 33.28
N ALA A 525 16.37 -7.01 32.20
CA ALA A 525 15.26 -6.64 31.31
C ALA A 525 14.81 -7.78 30.36
N PHE A 526 15.55 -8.89 30.27
CA PHE A 526 15.27 -10.01 29.39
C PHE A 526 14.64 -11.20 30.14
N LYS A 527 13.31 -11.18 30.33
CA LYS A 527 12.58 -12.33 30.90
C LYS A 527 12.60 -13.55 29.95
N LYS A 528 12.44 -14.73 30.56
CA LYS A 528 12.27 -16.06 29.96
C LYS A 528 10.89 -16.10 29.27
N GLY A 529 10.80 -16.34 27.95
CA GLY A 529 9.51 -16.48 27.26
C GLY A 529 9.48 -16.17 25.75
N VAL A 530 10.37 -15.33 25.23
CA VAL A 530 10.41 -15.00 23.78
C VAL A 530 11.12 -16.11 23.01
N ASP A 531 10.55 -16.53 21.86
CA ASP A 531 11.19 -17.49 20.95
C ASP A 531 12.61 -17.04 20.60
N THR A 532 13.55 -17.98 20.65
CA THR A 532 14.98 -17.71 20.56
C THR A 532 15.39 -17.26 19.15
N LEU A 533 14.63 -17.61 18.11
CA LEU A 533 14.88 -17.22 16.72
C LEU A 533 14.62 -15.72 16.50
N THR A 534 13.52 -15.23 17.08
CA THR A 534 13.17 -13.81 17.08
C THR A 534 14.02 -13.02 18.09
N ARG A 535 14.33 -13.59 19.26
CA ARG A 535 15.16 -12.99 20.33
C ARG A 535 16.64 -12.84 19.97
N SER A 536 17.21 -13.76 19.18
CA SER A 536 18.61 -13.68 18.73
C SER A 536 18.80 -12.77 17.52
N GLY A 537 17.72 -12.22 16.95
CA GLY A 537 17.77 -11.40 15.76
C GLY A 537 18.33 -12.18 14.57
N CYS A 538 17.85 -13.42 14.35
CA CYS A 538 18.30 -14.23 13.24
C CYS A 538 18.14 -13.46 11.93
N ARG A 539 19.27 -13.06 11.34
CA ARG A 539 19.31 -12.17 10.17
C ARG A 539 18.44 -12.69 9.01
N GLU A 540 18.31 -14.00 8.89
CA GLU A 540 17.50 -14.68 7.88
C GLU A 540 15.99 -14.36 7.97
N TYR A 541 15.48 -14.04 9.17
CA TYR A 541 14.09 -13.65 9.44
C TYR A 541 13.84 -12.14 9.38
N THR A 542 14.90 -11.33 9.44
CA THR A 542 14.81 -9.86 9.38
C THR A 542 14.48 -9.38 7.97
N VAL A 543 14.19 -8.08 7.81
CA VAL A 543 14.01 -7.43 6.49
C VAL A 543 15.21 -7.57 5.53
N ARG A 544 16.38 -8.02 6.03
CA ARG A 544 17.59 -8.31 5.25
C ARG A 544 17.70 -9.77 4.80
N GLY A 545 16.87 -10.66 5.36
CA GLY A 545 16.99 -12.10 5.22
C GLY A 545 16.12 -12.69 4.12
N ARG A 546 16.46 -13.90 3.68
CA ARG A 546 15.74 -14.64 2.62
C ARG A 546 14.45 -15.33 3.09
N LEU A 547 14.22 -15.40 4.40
CA LEU A 547 13.00 -15.97 5.01
C LEU A 547 11.97 -14.88 5.36
N HIS A 548 12.27 -13.64 5.03
CA HIS A 548 11.33 -12.54 5.03
C HIS A 548 10.70 -12.39 3.65
N TRP A 549 9.47 -11.90 3.56
CA TRP A 549 8.74 -11.77 2.29
C TRP A 549 9.45 -10.85 1.29
N LEU A 550 10.14 -9.81 1.75
CA LEU A 550 11.02 -8.99 0.90
C LEU A 550 12.18 -9.80 0.29
N GLY A 551 12.69 -10.80 1.00
CA GLY A 551 13.69 -11.73 0.48
C GLY A 551 13.12 -12.64 -0.60
N VAL A 552 11.89 -13.14 -0.40
CA VAL A 552 11.16 -13.91 -1.42
C VAL A 552 10.93 -13.09 -2.68
N MET A 553 10.40 -11.87 -2.55
CA MET A 553 10.18 -10.94 -3.66
C MET A 553 11.48 -10.69 -4.45
N LYS A 554 12.58 -10.42 -3.73
CA LYS A 554 13.90 -10.24 -4.34
C LYS A 554 14.35 -11.47 -5.13
N ASP A 555 14.22 -12.67 -4.58
CA ASP A 555 14.66 -13.91 -5.23
C ASP A 555 13.78 -14.27 -6.44
N TRP A 556 12.50 -13.94 -6.40
CA TRP A 556 11.56 -14.13 -7.50
C TRP A 556 11.65 -13.05 -8.57
N ASN A 557 12.51 -12.04 -8.38
CA ASN A 557 12.57 -10.84 -9.20
C ASN A 557 11.17 -10.23 -9.42
N CYS A 558 10.38 -10.21 -8.35
CA CYS A 558 9.03 -9.67 -8.37
C CYS A 558 8.91 -8.58 -7.31
N GLN A 559 8.02 -7.62 -7.57
CA GLN A 559 7.64 -6.62 -6.59
C GLN A 559 6.12 -6.51 -6.62
N VAL A 560 5.53 -6.29 -5.45
CA VAL A 560 4.08 -6.21 -5.28
C VAL A 560 3.79 -5.01 -4.43
N MET A 561 2.93 -4.11 -4.90
CA MET A 561 2.43 -3.03 -4.07
C MET A 561 1.41 -3.59 -3.10
N LEU A 562 1.56 -3.30 -1.80
CA LEU A 562 0.72 -3.84 -0.74
C LEU A 562 -0.49 -2.95 -0.45
N GLY A 563 -1.00 -2.27 -1.47
CA GLY A 563 -2.05 -1.25 -1.39
C GLY A 563 -3.11 -1.39 -2.44
#